data_AF-A0A8T9D9V5-F1
#
_entry.id   AF-A0A8T9D9V5-F1
#
_cell.length_a   1.000
_cell.length_b   1.000
_cell.length_c   1.000
_cell.angle_alpha   90.00
_cell.angle_beta   90.00
_cell.angle_gamma   90.00
#
_symmetry.space_group_name_H-M   'P 1'
#
loop_
_entity.id
_entity.type
_entity.pdbx_description
1 polymer ?
#
loop_
_entity_poly.entity_id
_entity_poly.type
_entity_poly.pdbx_seq_one_letter_code
_entity_poly.pdbx_strand_id
1 'polypeptide(L)'
;MRIACLGWGSLIWNPEDFPVTGGWKNDGPVLPIEFARESGRKRITLVIADGVEPVTTLWTLMKVANLQAAKEALASRERINEAHIQHSIGW
;
A
#
# COMPACT_ATOMS: atom_id res chain seq x y z
N MET A 1 3.14 18.88 4.69
CA MET A 1 3.02 17.55 5.33
C MET A 1 3.77 16.53 4.49
N ARG A 2 4.37 15.49 5.09
CA ARG A 2 5.01 14.39 4.35
C ARG A 2 4.20 13.12 4.56
N ILE A 3 3.83 12.44 3.48
CA ILE A 3 3.09 11.18 3.50
C ILE A 3 3.97 10.12 2.85
N ALA A 4 4.21 9.03 3.57
CA ALA A 4 4.90 7.87 3.04
C ALA A 4 3.88 6.78 2.68
N CYS A 5 4.15 6.07 1.58
CA CYS A 5 3.43 4.86 1.22
C CYS A 5 4.34 3.66 1.48
N LEU A 6 3.81 2.65 2.17
CA LEU A 6 4.48 1.35 2.36
C LEU A 6 4.06 0.40 1.24
N GLY A 7 4.96 -0.49 0.84
CA GLY A 7 4.71 -1.43 -0.25
C GLY A 7 5.36 -2.79 0.01
N TRP A 8 4.64 -3.83 -0.39
CA TRP A 8 5.09 -5.23 -0.37
C TRP A 8 4.52 -6.05 -1.55
N GLY A 9 3.94 -5.39 -2.55
CA GLY A 9 3.26 -6.06 -3.66
C GLY A 9 3.33 -5.30 -4.98
N SER A 10 2.24 -5.37 -5.76
CA SER A 10 2.14 -4.77 -7.10
C SER A 10 2.42 -3.28 -7.16
N LEU A 11 2.19 -2.56 -6.07
CA LEU A 11 2.51 -1.13 -6.00
C LEU A 11 4.00 -0.84 -6.22
N ILE A 12 4.88 -1.80 -5.91
CA ILE A 12 6.33 -1.68 -6.10
C ILE A 12 6.72 -1.84 -7.57
N TRP A 13 6.35 -2.97 -8.19
CA TRP A 13 6.82 -3.36 -9.52
C TRP A 13 5.92 -2.87 -10.67
N ASN A 14 4.70 -2.45 -10.37
CA ASN A 14 3.78 -1.83 -11.31
C ASN A 14 3.03 -0.66 -10.63
N PRO A 15 3.68 0.48 -10.42
CA PRO A 15 3.04 1.62 -9.76
C PRO A 15 1.94 2.29 -10.62
N GLU A 16 1.87 2.04 -11.93
CA GLU A 16 1.03 2.82 -12.86
C GLU A 16 1.30 4.34 -12.65
N ASP A 17 0.26 5.19 -12.65
CA ASP A 17 0.38 6.63 -12.42
C ASP A 17 0.40 7.04 -10.93
N PHE A 18 0.72 6.10 -10.02
CA PHE A 18 0.68 6.38 -8.58
C PHE A 18 1.72 7.46 -8.19
N PRO A 19 1.32 8.57 -7.53
CA PRO A 19 2.15 9.76 -7.39
C PRO A 19 3.18 9.59 -6.28
N VAL A 20 4.33 9.00 -6.62
CA VAL A 20 5.47 8.79 -5.72
C VAL A 20 6.68 9.62 -6.13
N THR A 21 7.55 9.91 -5.17
CA THR A 21 8.77 10.70 -5.36
C THR A 21 9.98 9.79 -5.22
N GLY A 22 10.73 9.64 -6.30
CA GLY A 22 11.90 8.77 -6.32
C GLY A 22 11.54 7.28 -6.33
N GLY A 23 12.52 6.44 -5.98
CA GLY A 23 12.35 4.99 -5.91
C GLY A 23 11.81 4.50 -4.57
N TRP A 24 11.58 3.19 -4.50
CA TRP A 24 11.28 2.47 -3.26
C TRP A 24 12.55 2.28 -2.44
N LYS A 25 12.49 2.66 -1.16
CA LYS A 25 13.58 2.51 -0.19
C LYS A 25 13.37 1.25 0.64
N ASN A 26 14.46 0.60 1.02
CA ASN A 26 14.48 -0.72 1.66
C ASN A 26 14.77 -0.67 3.17
N ASP A 27 14.72 0.51 3.77
CA ASP A 27 14.94 0.78 5.19
C ASP A 27 13.64 1.17 5.91
N GLY A 28 12.51 0.59 5.47
CA GLY A 28 11.19 0.88 6.02
C GLY A 28 10.93 0.24 7.38
N PRO A 29 9.74 0.47 7.96
CA PRO A 29 9.34 -0.19 9.20
C PRO A 29 9.28 -1.72 9.00
N VAL A 30 9.59 -2.45 10.07
CA VAL A 30 9.49 -3.91 10.10
C VAL A 30 8.05 -4.28 10.48
N LEU A 31 7.37 -5.05 9.62
CA LEU A 31 5.98 -5.46 9.81
C LEU A 31 5.81 -6.97 9.57
N PRO A 32 4.90 -7.65 10.29
CA PRO A 32 4.65 -9.07 10.13
C PRO A 32 3.73 -9.31 8.93
N ILE A 33 4.32 -9.42 7.73
CA ILE A 33 3.60 -9.54 6.46
C ILE A 33 3.75 -10.97 5.93
N GLU A 34 2.63 -11.63 5.66
CA GLU A 34 2.61 -13.01 5.15
C GLU A 34 1.49 -13.24 4.13
N PHE A 35 1.66 -14.24 3.27
CA PHE A 35 0.66 -14.79 2.35
C PHE A 35 -0.45 -15.54 3.10
N ALA A 36 -1.26 -14.80 3.86
CA ALA A 36 -2.26 -15.37 4.76
C ALA A 36 -3.73 -15.07 4.37
N ARG A 37 -3.96 -14.41 3.23
CA ARG A 37 -5.32 -14.11 2.73
C ARG A 37 -5.53 -14.65 1.32
N GLU A 38 -6.61 -15.40 1.11
CA GLU A 38 -7.10 -15.71 -0.23
C GLU A 38 -7.97 -14.55 -0.75
N SER A 39 -7.56 -13.95 -1.86
CA SER A 39 -8.32 -12.94 -2.58
C SER A 39 -9.19 -13.57 -3.67
N GLY A 40 -10.03 -12.75 -4.31
CA GLY A 40 -10.86 -13.18 -5.43
C GLY A 40 -10.04 -13.91 -6.51
N ARG A 41 -10.64 -14.97 -7.06
CA ARG A 41 -10.02 -15.91 -8.03
C ARG A 41 -8.92 -16.80 -7.45
N LYS A 42 -9.01 -17.19 -6.17
CA LYS A 42 -8.09 -18.15 -5.52
C LYS A 42 -6.63 -17.71 -5.52
N ARG A 43 -6.38 -16.40 -5.44
CA ARG A 43 -5.02 -15.85 -5.39
C ARG A 43 -4.66 -15.55 -3.94
N ILE A 44 -3.58 -16.15 -3.45
CA ILE A 44 -3.04 -15.82 -2.13
C ILE A 44 -2.38 -14.44 -2.19
N THR A 45 -2.64 -13.60 -1.19
CA THR A 45 -2.16 -12.21 -1.09
C THR A 45 -1.51 -11.94 0.25
N LEU A 46 -0.53 -11.04 0.23
CA LEU A 46 0.18 -10.56 1.42
C LEU A 46 -0.71 -9.67 2.28
N VAL A 47 -0.75 -9.93 3.58
CA VAL A 47 -1.46 -9.15 4.59
C VAL A 47 -0.59 -9.03 5.85
N ILE A 48 -0.92 -8.06 6.71
CA ILE A 48 -0.38 -8.05 8.07
C ILE A 48 -1.03 -9.20 8.84
N ALA A 49 -0.22 -10.10 9.40
CA ALA A 49 -0.66 -11.30 10.11
C ALA A 49 0.13 -11.46 11.40
N ASP A 50 -0.52 -11.80 12.51
CA ASP A 50 0.17 -11.99 13.79
C ASP A 50 0.91 -13.34 13.84
N GLY A 51 1.98 -13.40 14.63
CA GLY A 51 2.70 -14.65 14.90
C GLY A 51 3.62 -15.12 13.76
N VAL A 52 3.88 -14.28 12.76
CA VAL A 52 4.81 -14.56 11.66
C VAL A 52 6.09 -13.74 11.80
N GLU A 53 7.17 -14.19 11.16
CA GLU A 53 8.45 -13.46 11.15
C GLU A 53 8.28 -12.10 10.45
N PRO A 54 8.65 -10.98 11.10
CA PRO A 54 8.46 -9.67 10.53
C PRO A 54 9.53 -9.34 9.48
N VAL A 55 9.12 -8.67 8.41
CA VAL A 55 10.00 -8.30 7.29
C VAL A 55 10.17 -6.80 7.19
N THR A 56 11.33 -6.34 6.72
CA THR A 56 11.55 -4.92 6.44
C THR A 56 10.75 -4.51 5.20
N THR A 57 9.83 -3.56 5.36
CA THR A 57 8.98 -3.10 4.25
C THR A 57 9.70 -2.13 3.34
N LEU A 58 9.24 -2.04 2.09
CA LEU A 58 9.64 -0.93 1.22
C LEU A 58 8.76 0.29 1.48
N TRP A 59 9.33 1.48 1.27
CA TRP A 59 8.56 2.72 1.36
C TRP A 59 8.99 3.76 0.34
N THR A 60 8.10 4.71 0.03
CA THR A 60 8.40 5.88 -0.80
C THR A 60 7.57 7.10 -0.35
N LEU A 61 8.02 8.31 -0.68
CA LEU A 61 7.28 9.53 -0.38
C LEU A 61 6.23 9.79 -1.46
N MET A 62 5.00 10.09 -1.06
CA MET A 62 3.95 10.49 -2.01
C MET A 62 4.10 11.96 -2.42
N LYS A 63 3.91 12.23 -3.71
CA LYS A 63 3.89 13.59 -4.30
C LYS A 63 2.46 14.15 -4.26
N VAL A 64 1.95 14.41 -3.05
CA VAL A 64 0.58 14.87 -2.81
C VAL A 64 0.54 16.00 -1.77
N ALA A 65 -0.45 16.88 -1.87
CA ALA A 65 -0.54 18.06 -1.03
C ALA A 65 -1.05 17.77 0.39
N ASN A 66 -1.95 16.80 0.55
CA ASN A 66 -2.62 16.50 1.80
C ASN A 66 -3.04 15.01 1.88
N LEU A 67 -3.60 14.61 3.02
CA LEU A 67 -4.02 13.24 3.29
C LEU A 67 -5.16 12.79 2.37
N GLN A 68 -6.10 13.69 2.08
CA GLN A 68 -7.23 13.39 1.21
C GLN A 68 -6.75 13.02 -0.20
N ALA A 69 -5.85 13.82 -0.79
CA ALA A 69 -5.23 13.52 -2.07
C ALA A 69 -4.43 12.21 -2.07
N ALA A 70 -3.81 11.85 -0.93
CA ALA A 70 -3.14 10.57 -0.78
C ALA A 70 -4.13 9.39 -0.83
N LYS A 71 -5.26 9.51 -0.12
CA LYS A 71 -6.32 8.49 -0.11
C LYS A 71 -6.93 8.31 -1.50
N GLU A 72 -7.21 9.40 -2.20
CA GLU A 72 -7.75 9.39 -3.57
C GLU A 72 -6.79 8.74 -4.56
N ALA A 73 -5.50 9.08 -4.49
CA ALA A 73 -4.47 8.47 -5.32
C ALA A 73 -4.38 6.96 -5.11
N LEU A 74 -4.44 6.51 -3.85
CA LEU A 74 -4.42 5.08 -3.51
C LEU A 74 -5.71 4.38 -3.96
N ALA A 75 -6.88 5.02 -3.79
CA ALA A 75 -8.16 4.48 -4.26
C ALA A 75 -8.17 4.27 -5.77
N SER A 76 -7.71 5.27 -6.53
CA SER A 76 -7.60 5.21 -7.98
C SER A 76 -6.67 4.06 -8.40
N ARG A 77 -5.50 3.95 -7.76
CA ARG A 77 -4.53 2.90 -8.05
C ARG A 77 -5.06 1.50 -7.78
N GLU A 78 -5.76 1.31 -6.67
CA GLU A 78 -6.35 0.03 -6.27
C GLU A 78 -7.70 -0.25 -6.96
N ARG A 79 -8.17 0.66 -7.83
CA ARG A 79 -9.46 0.60 -8.53
C ARG A 79 -10.63 0.40 -7.57
N ILE A 80 -10.56 1.06 -6.42
CA ILE A 80 -11.62 1.06 -5.42
C ILE A 80 -12.74 1.98 -5.91
N ASN A 81 -13.96 1.43 -5.94
CA ASN A 81 -15.15 2.22 -6.24
C ASN A 81 -15.31 3.34 -5.19
N GLU A 82 -15.69 4.54 -5.64
CA GLU A 82 -15.85 5.73 -4.79
C GLU A 82 -16.71 5.46 -3.54
N ALA A 83 -17.80 4.68 -3.69
CA ALA A 83 -18.68 4.29 -2.59
C ALA A 83 -18.00 3.45 -1.49
N HIS A 84 -16.87 2.81 -1.80
CA HIS A 84 -16.13 1.93 -0.88
C HIS A 84 -14.86 2.55 -0.32
N ILE A 85 -14.46 3.76 -0.77
CA ILE A 85 -13.23 4.43 -0.31
C ILE A 85 -13.25 4.59 1.21
N GLN A 86 -14.37 5.06 1.76
CA GLN A 86 -14.53 5.29 3.21
C GLN A 86 -14.35 4.03 4.07
N HIS A 87 -14.54 2.83 3.50
CA HIS A 87 -14.38 1.55 4.20
C HIS A 87 -13.02 0.90 3.93
N SER A 88 -12.36 1.29 2.85
CA SER A 88 -11.16 0.61 2.36
C SER A 88 -9.87 1.41 2.61
N ILE A 89 -9.95 2.73 2.83
CA ILE A 89 -8.78 3.60 2.98
C ILE A 89 -8.92 4.58 4.15
N GLY A 90 -8.01 4.46 5.12
CA GLY A 90 -7.76 5.46 6.16
C GLY A 90 -8.90 5.60 7.16
N TRP A 91 -9.17 4.52 7.88
CA TRP A 91 -9.92 4.56 9.14
C TRP A 91 -9.10 5.26 10.24
#